data_AF-A0A7G9AXP8-F1
#
_entry.id   AF-A0A7G9AXP8-F1
#
_cell.length_a   1.000
_cell.length_b   1.000
_cell.length_c   1.000
_cell.angle_alpha   90.00
_cell.angle_beta   90.00
_cell.angle_gamma   90.00
#
_symmetry.space_group_name_H-M   'P 1'
#
loop_
_entity.id
_entity.type
_entity.pdbx_description
1 polymer ?
#
loop_
_entity_poly.entity_id
_entity_poly.type
_entity_poly.pdbx_seq_one_letter_code
_entity_poly.pdbx_strand_id
1 'polypeptide(L)'
;MVAIKPPKQIKTSSNLKIAVRYILNEAKTLVKDVKETDTDFPLIYHNGEMQLKLVSCHGIEDVSVADEEMVMTKLAAAFKKGDDDLKELTSGKQVLAHHLIQSFSPEDNLTPEQVHEIGRQTMMEFTGGDYEFVIATHVDKDHLHNHIILSTTNTSTLKKMRWQKNTLKNLRAISDKHAAKNGAKIIEPSMKNSYTKYSAWRRQNNYRFEIKQRLDFLLRQSTSLEDFKQKATALDLQIDFSGKFVKYQLTDQPQKRRVRDDTLSKKGRYSLEKIKEQVEKNQLVYDASEIKERYQETKSELNNDFELKLEVASWQVEQESKQGIYLQMDYGALNSGTILVPAHKVDKTEDGNYTIYIKEKDYFYFLNPDQSQKNRYMMGTTVARQLAKQNGELLVTKNPSISSMRELIKEYNFLVEHGVTSGTQFQELENRFNEKIKETDKELKQLDNRLARLHKIEGALMTLEVAPENSFTAIQVLQELNIPTKTELSDIQQRIQQYQIEKEALQEFFEDTLKQYTNYQEIKDTIRSREAATQKHSTNEKSLT
;
A
#
# COMPACT_ATOMS: atom_id res chain seq x y z
N MET A 1 28.91 0.42 0.78
CA MET A 1 27.74 -0.09 1.50
C MET A 1 27.57 0.60 2.82
N VAL A 2 26.46 1.34 2.92
CA VAL A 2 26.08 2.05 4.15
C VAL A 2 25.27 1.13 5.07
N ALA A 3 25.54 1.18 6.38
CA ALA A 3 24.86 0.35 7.36
C ALA A 3 24.63 1.07 8.69
N ILE A 4 23.41 0.96 9.23
CA ILE A 4 23.05 1.46 10.58
C ILE A 4 22.69 0.30 11.51
N LYS A 5 23.40 0.19 12.64
CA LYS A 5 23.11 -0.80 13.69
C LYS A 5 21.96 -0.32 14.62
N PRO A 6 21.29 -1.22 15.35
CA PRO A 6 20.35 -0.79 16.39
C PRO A 6 21.01 0.20 17.36
N PRO A 7 20.34 1.31 17.74
CA PRO A 7 20.94 2.33 18.60
C PRO A 7 21.27 1.77 19.98
N LYS A 8 22.38 2.24 20.55
CA LYS A 8 22.62 2.06 22.00
C LYS A 8 21.80 3.09 22.76
N GLN A 9 21.11 2.65 23.80
CA GLN A 9 20.31 3.53 24.66
C GLN A 9 21.19 4.13 25.76
N ILE A 10 21.15 5.46 25.89
CA ILE A 10 21.81 6.20 26.97
C ILE A 10 20.73 6.56 27.98
N LYS A 11 20.90 6.15 29.25
CA LYS A 11 19.86 6.28 30.29
C LYS A 11 20.23 7.17 31.47
N THR A 12 21.47 7.66 31.53
CA THR A 12 21.97 8.52 32.62
C THR A 12 22.75 9.68 32.03
N SER A 13 22.75 10.82 32.73
CA SER A 13 23.52 12.01 32.34
C SER A 13 25.02 11.71 32.27
N SER A 14 25.55 10.93 33.22
CA SER A 14 26.96 10.51 33.20
C SER A 14 27.31 9.72 31.94
N ASN A 15 26.45 8.78 31.52
CA ASN A 15 26.67 8.03 30.28
C ASN A 15 26.48 8.89 29.03
N LEU A 16 25.63 9.92 29.08
CA LEU A 16 25.49 10.91 28.00
C LEU A 16 26.78 11.70 27.83
N LYS A 17 27.34 12.22 28.93
CA LYS A 17 28.62 12.92 28.96
C LYS A 17 29.77 12.07 28.42
N ILE A 18 29.83 10.80 28.83
CA ILE A 18 30.83 9.84 28.31
C ILE A 18 30.65 9.63 26.81
N ALA A 19 29.40 9.48 26.34
CA ALA A 19 29.12 9.26 24.93
C ALA A 19 29.49 10.48 24.07
N VAL A 20 29.11 11.69 24.49
CA VAL A 20 29.48 12.94 23.78
C VAL A 20 31.00 13.10 23.73
N ARG A 21 31.71 12.96 24.85
CA ARG A 21 33.18 13.00 24.89
C ARG A 21 33.83 11.95 23.99
N TYR A 22 33.28 10.74 23.94
CA TYR A 22 33.79 9.67 23.08
C TYR A 22 33.69 10.04 21.59
N ILE A 23 32.55 10.61 21.17
CA ILE A 23 32.35 10.92 19.75
C ILE A 23 33.15 12.14 19.31
N LEU A 24 33.40 13.11 20.20
CA LEU A 24 34.16 14.34 19.91
C LEU A 24 35.68 14.19 20.01
N ASN A 25 36.19 12.97 20.22
CA ASN A 25 37.62 12.72 20.38
C ASN A 25 38.39 13.18 19.13
N GLU A 26 39.32 14.11 19.34
CA GLU A 26 40.10 14.78 18.29
C GLU A 26 40.99 13.80 17.52
N ALA A 27 41.57 12.80 18.20
CA ALA A 27 42.38 11.78 17.56
C ALA A 27 41.61 10.96 16.51
N LYS A 28 40.27 11.06 16.50
CA LYS A 28 39.39 10.33 15.58
C LYS A 28 38.66 11.22 14.59
N THR A 29 38.66 12.54 14.79
CA THR A 29 37.77 13.48 14.08
C THR A 29 38.53 14.54 13.29
N LEU A 30 39.87 14.60 13.42
CA LEU A 30 40.72 15.55 12.72
C LEU A 30 41.15 15.02 11.34
N VAL A 31 41.03 15.87 10.32
CA VAL A 31 41.52 15.62 8.95
C VAL A 31 42.47 16.73 8.52
N LYS A 32 43.56 16.35 7.85
CA LYS A 32 44.58 17.25 7.29
C LYS A 32 44.17 17.67 5.87
N ASP A 33 44.28 18.97 5.58
CA ASP A 33 44.03 19.59 4.28
C ASP A 33 42.62 19.42 3.70
N VAL A 34 41.86 20.53 3.68
CA VAL A 34 40.80 20.69 2.69
C VAL A 34 41.09 21.99 1.94
N LYS A 35 41.28 21.86 0.62
CA LYS A 35 41.28 22.97 -0.34
C LYS A 35 40.09 23.88 -0.04
N GLU A 36 40.23 25.20 -0.15
CA GLU A 36 39.15 26.21 0.01
C GLU A 36 37.76 25.65 -0.31
N THR A 37 37.09 25.09 0.70
CA THR A 37 35.70 24.66 0.63
C THR A 37 34.98 25.42 1.72
N ASP A 38 33.89 26.05 1.31
CA ASP A 38 32.94 26.78 2.14
C ASP A 38 32.22 25.79 3.08
N THR A 39 32.94 25.28 4.09
CA THR A 39 32.46 24.25 5.01
C THR A 39 32.32 24.79 6.43
N ASP A 40 31.16 24.56 7.05
CA ASP A 40 30.81 24.99 8.41
C ASP A 40 31.53 24.19 9.55
N PHE A 41 32.65 23.52 9.26
CA PHE A 41 33.36 22.70 10.25
C PHE A 41 34.31 23.52 11.13
N PRO A 42 34.40 23.23 12.44
CA PRO A 42 35.37 23.88 13.32
C PRO A 42 36.82 23.62 12.88
N LEU A 43 37.62 24.69 12.86
CA LEU A 43 39.06 24.66 12.58
C LEU A 43 39.86 24.62 13.88
N ILE A 44 40.80 23.68 14.00
CA ILE A 44 41.64 23.51 15.20
C ILE A 44 43.12 23.53 14.83
N TYR A 45 43.92 24.22 15.63
CA TYR A 45 45.38 24.18 15.52
C TYR A 45 45.94 22.99 16.30
N HIS A 46 46.51 22.01 15.60
CA HIS A 46 47.05 20.79 16.21
C HIS A 46 48.36 20.39 15.54
N ASN A 47 49.41 20.17 16.33
CA ASN A 47 50.76 19.81 15.86
C ASN A 47 51.39 20.79 14.84
N GLY A 48 51.11 22.09 14.98
CA GLY A 48 51.71 23.12 14.13
C GLY A 48 50.94 23.43 12.84
N GLU A 49 49.85 22.70 12.57
CA GLU A 49 49.04 22.82 11.36
C GLU A 49 47.56 23.06 11.71
N MET A 50 46.83 23.75 10.83
CA MET A 50 45.37 23.87 10.93
C MET A 50 44.71 22.58 10.41
N GLN A 51 43.80 22.00 11.18
CA GLN A 51 43.08 20.77 10.85
C GLN A 51 41.57 20.99 11.03
N LEU A 52 40.77 20.31 10.21
CA LEU A 52 39.31 20.35 10.29
C LEU A 52 38.82 19.28 11.26
N LYS A 53 37.92 19.66 12.17
CA LYS A 53 37.24 18.72 13.07
C LYS A 53 35.86 18.40 12.52
N LEU A 54 35.65 17.15 12.11
CA LEU A 54 34.41 16.70 11.48
C LEU A 54 33.29 16.47 12.50
N VAL A 55 32.86 17.55 13.14
CA VAL A 55 31.80 17.58 14.14
C VAL A 55 30.81 18.69 13.79
N SER A 56 29.53 18.41 13.98
CA SER A 56 28.48 19.42 13.91
C SER A 56 27.32 19.03 14.83
N CYS A 57 26.37 19.94 15.00
CA CYS A 57 25.18 19.69 15.79
C CYS A 57 23.96 20.39 15.19
N HIS A 58 22.80 20.04 15.72
CA HIS A 58 21.53 20.68 15.40
C HIS A 58 20.75 20.90 16.69
N GLY A 59 20.22 22.11 16.88
CA GLY A 59 19.49 22.51 18.08
C GLY A 59 20.36 22.57 19.35
N ILE A 60 21.67 22.74 19.19
CA ILE A 60 22.69 22.84 20.25
C ILE A 60 23.60 23.99 19.84
N GLU A 61 24.03 24.84 20.77
CA GLU A 61 24.88 25.98 20.45
C GLU A 61 26.36 25.61 20.40
N ASP A 62 26.81 24.75 21.32
CA ASP A 62 28.20 24.27 21.33
C ASP A 62 28.27 22.74 21.46
N VAL A 63 28.89 22.11 20.46
CA VAL A 63 29.15 20.67 20.43
C VAL A 63 29.86 20.18 21.70
N SER A 64 30.72 20.99 22.32
CA SER A 64 31.53 20.62 23.48
C SER A 64 30.70 20.39 24.75
N VAL A 65 29.52 21.03 24.84
CA VAL A 65 28.58 20.97 25.95
C VAL A 65 27.23 20.37 25.54
N ALA A 66 27.19 19.66 24.41
CA ALA A 66 25.99 19.02 23.88
C ALA A 66 25.26 18.12 24.91
N ASP A 67 25.99 17.43 25.81
CA ASP A 67 25.36 16.64 26.87
C ASP A 67 24.61 17.51 27.89
N GLU A 68 25.13 18.70 28.18
CA GLU A 68 24.55 19.63 29.15
C GLU A 68 23.31 20.31 28.56
N GLU A 69 23.38 20.76 27.30
CA GLU A 69 22.22 21.33 26.59
C GLU A 69 21.06 20.33 26.45
N MET A 70 21.35 19.08 26.04
CA MET A 70 20.34 18.02 25.98
C MET A 70 19.72 17.71 27.36
N VAL A 71 20.49 17.88 28.44
CA VAL A 71 19.97 17.74 29.81
C VAL A 71 19.09 18.93 30.17
N MET A 72 19.46 20.16 29.81
CA MET A 72 18.65 21.36 30.04
C MET A 72 17.27 21.26 29.36
N THR A 73 17.20 20.81 28.11
CA THR A 73 15.93 20.58 27.40
C THR A 73 15.08 19.50 28.09
N LYS A 74 15.71 18.50 28.70
CA LYS A 74 15.01 17.48 29.51
C LYS A 74 14.51 18.02 30.84
N LEU A 75 15.28 18.88 31.50
CA LEU A 75 14.83 19.55 32.72
C LEU A 75 13.59 20.39 32.44
N ALA A 76 13.59 21.17 31.35
CA ALA A 76 12.42 21.92 30.91
C ALA A 76 11.21 21.00 30.66
N ALA A 77 11.42 19.83 30.04
CA ALA A 77 10.37 18.84 29.82
C ALA A 77 9.82 18.23 31.13
N ALA A 78 10.69 17.99 32.12
CA ALA A 78 10.32 17.45 33.42
C ALA A 78 9.46 18.46 34.21
N PHE A 79 9.91 19.72 34.32
CA PHE A 79 9.17 20.78 34.99
C PHE A 79 7.80 21.03 34.33
N LYS A 80 7.73 21.02 32.98
CA LYS A 80 6.45 21.17 32.27
C LYS A 80 5.45 20.03 32.54
N LYS A 81 5.94 18.84 32.91
CA LYS A 81 5.10 17.69 33.28
C LYS A 81 4.75 17.63 34.77
N GLY A 82 5.32 18.52 35.60
CA GLY A 82 5.20 18.44 37.07
C GLY A 82 6.03 17.30 37.69
N ASP A 83 7.13 16.89 37.06
CA ASP A 83 8.10 15.95 37.64
C ASP A 83 9.17 16.70 38.45
N ASP A 84 8.75 17.27 39.59
CA ASP A 84 9.61 18.11 40.45
C ASP A 84 10.79 17.33 41.03
N ASP A 85 10.66 16.01 41.17
CA ASP A 85 11.70 15.10 41.65
C ASP A 85 12.71 14.67 40.55
N LEU A 86 12.52 15.15 39.32
CA LEU A 86 13.34 14.83 38.13
C LEU A 86 13.52 13.31 37.94
N LYS A 87 12.48 12.51 38.23
CA LYS A 87 12.54 11.03 38.17
C LYS A 87 12.92 10.55 36.78
N GLU A 88 12.52 11.25 35.72
CA GLU A 88 12.95 10.90 34.36
C GLU A 88 14.47 10.97 34.16
N LEU A 89 15.18 11.89 34.85
CA LEU A 89 16.63 12.05 34.74
C LEU A 89 17.40 11.19 35.76
N THR A 90 16.86 11.00 36.96
CA THR A 90 17.58 10.36 38.08
C THR A 90 17.34 8.85 38.18
N SER A 91 16.21 8.34 37.70
CA SER A 91 15.83 6.93 37.92
C SER A 91 16.62 5.90 37.09
N GLY A 92 17.33 6.32 36.04
CA GLY A 92 18.01 5.42 35.09
C GLY A 92 17.08 4.48 34.31
N LYS A 93 15.76 4.60 34.46
CA LYS A 93 14.76 3.77 33.76
C LYS A 93 14.45 4.29 32.37
N GLN A 94 14.56 5.60 32.18
CA GLN A 94 14.22 6.28 30.94
C GLN A 94 15.44 6.43 30.01
N VAL A 95 15.22 6.26 28.72
CA VAL A 95 16.22 6.61 27.69
C VAL A 95 16.28 8.12 27.55
N LEU A 96 17.47 8.71 27.71
CA LEU A 96 17.75 10.13 27.53
C LEU A 96 18.19 10.43 26.09
N ALA A 97 19.02 9.56 25.51
CA ALA A 97 19.50 9.71 24.14
C ALA A 97 19.73 8.36 23.46
N HIS A 98 19.81 8.39 22.14
CA HIS A 98 20.20 7.25 21.31
C HIS A 98 21.56 7.52 20.69
N HIS A 99 22.50 6.58 20.86
CA HIS A 99 23.77 6.58 20.14
C HIS A 99 23.64 5.73 18.88
N LEU A 100 23.65 6.40 17.73
CA LEU A 100 23.56 5.82 16.41
C LEU A 100 24.96 5.73 15.79
N ILE A 101 25.19 4.67 15.01
CA ILE A 101 26.41 4.46 14.25
C ILE A 101 26.01 4.16 12.81
N GLN A 102 26.47 4.99 11.89
CA GLN A 102 26.28 4.86 10.45
C GLN A 102 27.65 4.62 9.81
N SER A 103 27.88 3.41 9.31
CA SER A 103 29.16 2.99 8.73
C SER A 103 29.08 2.99 7.21
N PHE A 104 30.17 3.35 6.53
CA PHE A 104 30.29 3.38 5.07
C PHE A 104 31.34 2.36 4.60
N SER A 105 31.27 1.91 3.36
CA SER A 105 32.30 1.00 2.83
C SER A 105 33.50 1.80 2.36
N PRO A 106 34.73 1.30 2.55
CA PRO A 106 35.92 1.90 1.94
C PRO A 106 35.82 1.99 0.41
N GLU A 107 35.11 1.04 -0.21
CA GLU A 107 34.85 1.01 -1.66
C GLU A 107 33.94 2.14 -2.16
N ASP A 108 33.26 2.88 -1.26
CA ASP A 108 32.31 3.93 -1.66
C ASP A 108 33.03 5.21 -2.15
N ASN A 109 34.36 5.31 -1.98
CA ASN A 109 35.19 6.47 -2.36
C ASN A 109 34.65 7.84 -1.93
N LEU A 110 33.91 7.87 -0.82
CA LEU A 110 33.38 9.10 -0.23
C LEU A 110 34.46 9.80 0.61
N THR A 111 34.46 11.12 0.54
CA THR A 111 35.25 11.96 1.45
C THR A 111 34.65 11.96 2.86
N PRO A 112 35.46 12.22 3.91
CA PRO A 112 34.96 12.36 5.28
C PRO A 112 33.84 13.43 5.42
N GLU A 113 33.92 14.52 4.67
CA GLU A 113 32.95 15.61 4.63
C GLU A 113 31.62 15.14 4.01
N GLN A 114 31.66 14.40 2.90
CA GLN A 114 30.46 13.80 2.31
C GLN A 114 29.82 12.79 3.24
N VAL A 115 30.63 11.95 3.91
CA VAL A 115 30.13 11.01 4.92
C VAL A 115 29.42 11.77 6.03
N HIS A 116 30.01 12.85 6.53
CA HIS A 116 29.41 13.70 7.56
C HIS A 116 28.06 14.28 7.10
N GLU A 117 28.02 14.87 5.91
CA GLU A 117 26.83 15.52 5.37
C GLU A 117 25.70 14.52 5.11
N ILE A 118 26.00 13.32 4.61
CA ILE A 118 25.02 12.23 4.49
C ILE A 118 24.39 11.92 5.85
N GLY A 119 25.21 11.87 6.91
CA GLY A 119 24.73 11.66 8.28
C GLY A 119 23.84 12.80 8.78
N ARG A 120 24.24 14.05 8.52
CA ARG A 120 23.47 15.25 8.90
C ARG A 120 22.11 15.28 8.20
N GLN A 121 22.08 15.10 6.88
CA GLN A 121 20.85 15.05 6.08
C GLN A 121 19.93 13.90 6.52
N THR A 122 20.52 12.74 6.82
CA THR A 122 19.77 11.59 7.37
C THR A 122 19.07 11.96 8.67
N MET A 123 19.75 12.66 9.58
CA MET A 123 19.20 13.04 10.87
C MET A 123 18.20 14.19 10.78
N MET A 124 18.41 15.15 9.88
CA MET A 124 17.45 16.22 9.63
C MET A 124 16.12 15.67 9.12
N GLU A 125 16.14 14.82 8.08
CA GLU A 125 14.92 14.20 7.54
C GLU A 125 14.27 13.23 8.56
N PHE A 126 15.08 12.47 9.30
CA PHE A 126 14.56 11.52 10.29
C PHE A 126 13.88 12.20 11.48
N THR A 127 14.39 13.34 11.92
CA THR A 127 13.87 14.07 13.07
C THR A 127 12.85 15.15 12.69
N GLY A 128 12.80 15.54 11.42
CA GLY A 128 12.05 16.73 10.96
C GLY A 128 12.61 18.03 11.53
N GLY A 129 13.86 18.04 12.00
CA GLY A 129 14.51 19.20 12.63
C GLY A 129 14.07 19.50 14.08
N ASP A 130 13.12 18.75 14.65
CA ASP A 130 12.57 19.05 15.98
C ASP A 130 13.33 18.39 17.15
N TYR A 131 14.49 17.80 16.91
CA TYR A 131 15.26 17.08 17.93
C TYR A 131 16.73 17.47 17.89
N GLU A 132 17.31 17.63 19.08
CA GLU A 132 18.73 17.94 19.24
C GLU A 132 19.57 16.71 18.88
N PHE A 133 20.61 16.91 18.10
CA PHE A 133 21.63 15.89 17.90
C PHE A 133 23.01 16.48 17.71
N VAL A 134 24.03 15.70 18.08
CA VAL A 134 25.43 15.97 17.75
C VAL A 134 25.96 14.81 16.92
N ILE A 135 26.70 15.12 15.87
CA ILE A 135 27.29 14.18 14.93
C ILE A 135 28.80 14.38 14.84
N ALA A 136 29.54 13.28 14.78
CA ALA A 136 30.97 13.27 14.57
C ALA A 136 31.36 12.17 13.59
N THR A 137 32.22 12.46 12.62
CA THR A 137 32.75 11.48 11.68
C THR A 137 34.08 10.96 12.17
N HIS A 138 34.16 9.65 12.41
CA HIS A 138 35.39 8.98 12.85
C HIS A 138 36.17 8.46 11.65
N VAL A 139 37.44 8.85 11.58
CA VAL A 139 38.43 8.50 10.54
C VAL A 139 39.53 7.57 11.07
N ASP A 140 39.42 7.10 12.31
CA ASP A 140 40.43 6.32 13.05
C ASP A 140 40.51 4.83 12.66
N LYS A 141 39.69 4.37 11.71
CA LYS A 141 39.58 2.97 11.30
C LYS A 141 39.65 2.83 9.78
N ASP A 142 39.77 1.59 9.32
CA ASP A 142 39.77 1.22 7.89
C ASP A 142 38.55 1.71 7.11
N HIS A 143 37.46 2.10 7.79
CA HIS A 143 36.26 2.65 7.17
C HIS A 143 35.72 3.86 7.94
N LEU A 144 35.19 4.81 7.17
CA LEU A 144 34.52 6.00 7.70
C LEU A 144 33.19 5.63 8.36
N HIS A 145 32.91 6.27 9.49
CA HIS A 145 31.64 6.08 10.19
C HIS A 145 31.22 7.31 10.98
N ASN A 146 29.93 7.64 10.93
CA ASN A 146 29.34 8.67 11.76
C ASN A 146 28.90 8.09 13.10
N HIS A 147 29.23 8.80 14.16
CA HIS A 147 28.61 8.65 15.46
C HIS A 147 27.64 9.81 15.70
N ILE A 148 26.40 9.49 16.03
CA ILE A 148 25.36 10.49 16.28
C ILE A 148 24.75 10.24 17.66
N ILE A 149 24.72 11.27 18.50
CA ILE A 149 23.94 11.28 19.75
C ILE A 149 22.66 12.07 19.50
N LEU A 150 21.52 11.38 19.53
CA LEU A 150 20.20 11.96 19.32
C LEU A 150 19.46 12.09 20.66
N SER A 151 19.07 13.31 21.03
CA SER A 151 18.20 13.57 22.17
C SER A 151 16.83 12.94 21.95
N THR A 152 16.27 12.27 22.97
CA THR A 152 14.90 11.76 22.88
C THR A 152 13.84 12.84 23.09
N THR A 153 14.20 14.08 23.38
CA THR A 153 13.24 15.14 23.70
C THR A 153 13.06 16.05 22.51
N ASN A 154 11.82 16.24 22.09
CA ASN A 154 11.47 17.16 21.02
C ASN A 154 11.59 18.62 21.54
N THR A 155 12.31 19.48 20.83
CA THR A 155 12.65 20.83 21.29
C THR A 155 11.43 21.73 21.41
N SER A 156 10.46 21.64 20.49
CA SER A 156 9.26 22.48 20.50
C SER A 156 8.18 21.98 21.46
N THR A 157 7.91 20.67 21.45
CA THR A 157 6.79 20.08 22.20
C THR A 157 7.18 19.59 23.59
N LEU A 158 8.49 19.40 23.85
CA LEU A 158 9.06 18.77 25.05
C LEU A 158 8.56 17.33 25.28
N LYS A 159 7.97 16.71 24.26
CA LYS A 159 7.52 15.32 24.30
C LYS A 159 8.66 14.39 23.90
N LYS A 160 8.61 13.17 24.45
CA LYS A 160 9.61 12.15 24.20
C LYS A 160 9.36 11.40 22.88
N MET A 161 10.42 11.22 22.08
CA MET A 161 10.44 10.35 20.91
C MET A 161 10.17 8.90 21.32
N ARG A 162 9.28 8.22 20.60
CA ARG A 162 9.02 6.79 20.78
C ARG A 162 9.81 5.95 19.78
N TRP A 163 10.75 5.14 20.29
CA TRP A 163 11.45 4.16 19.46
C TRP A 163 10.60 2.89 19.29
N GLN A 164 10.02 2.69 18.10
CA GLN A 164 9.14 1.56 17.78
C GLN A 164 9.81 0.54 16.84
N LYS A 165 9.16 -0.60 16.61
CA LYS A 165 9.68 -1.70 15.77
C LYS A 165 10.11 -1.24 14.36
N ASN A 166 9.39 -0.28 13.76
CA ASN A 166 9.67 0.22 12.40
C ASN A 166 10.59 1.45 12.36
N THR A 167 10.91 2.07 13.50
CA THR A 167 11.72 3.30 13.56
C THR A 167 13.11 3.08 12.94
N LEU A 168 13.78 1.98 13.29
CA LEU A 168 15.09 1.64 12.71
C LEU A 168 15.01 1.35 11.20
N LYS A 169 13.91 0.78 10.73
CA LYS A 169 13.70 0.52 9.30
C LYS A 169 13.59 1.84 8.53
N ASN A 170 12.83 2.80 9.06
CA ASN A 170 12.68 4.13 8.47
C ASN A 170 14.02 4.89 8.43
N LEU A 171 14.76 4.90 9.55
CA LEU A 171 16.09 5.53 9.61
C LEU A 171 17.05 4.96 8.56
N ARG A 172 17.08 3.63 8.38
CA ARG A 172 17.90 2.98 7.34
C ARG A 172 17.48 3.40 5.94
N ALA A 173 16.19 3.46 5.65
CA ALA A 173 15.70 3.87 4.34
C ALA A 173 16.09 5.33 4.01
N ILE A 174 16.00 6.24 4.98
CA ILE A 174 16.43 7.63 4.83
C ILE A 174 17.96 7.70 4.61
N SER A 175 18.72 6.93 5.39
CA SER A 175 20.18 6.83 5.21
C SER A 175 20.57 6.30 3.82
N ASP A 176 19.90 5.26 3.34
CA ASP A 176 20.17 4.65 2.03
C ASP A 176 19.86 5.65 0.90
N LYS A 177 18.77 6.43 1.02
CA LYS A 177 18.40 7.50 0.10
C LYS A 177 19.52 8.54 -0.02
N HIS A 178 19.99 9.10 1.10
CA HIS A 178 21.04 10.13 1.09
C HIS A 178 22.41 9.59 0.66
N ALA A 179 22.74 8.36 1.05
CA ALA A 179 23.97 7.70 0.62
C ALA A 179 24.01 7.47 -0.90
N ALA A 180 22.90 7.02 -1.49
CA ALA A 180 22.80 6.80 -2.93
C ALA A 180 22.97 8.08 -3.74
N LYS A 181 22.36 9.20 -3.29
CA LYS A 181 22.51 10.51 -3.93
C LYS A 181 23.96 10.98 -4.02
N ASN A 182 24.82 10.53 -3.12
CA ASN A 182 26.24 10.87 -3.06
C ASN A 182 27.15 9.83 -3.72
N GLY A 183 26.61 8.88 -4.49
CA GLY A 183 27.40 7.89 -5.23
C GLY A 183 27.92 6.73 -4.38
N ALA A 184 27.51 6.61 -3.11
CA ALA A 184 27.89 5.47 -2.28
C ALA A 184 27.26 4.17 -2.79
N LYS A 185 28.01 3.07 -2.79
CA LYS A 185 27.50 1.74 -3.15
C LYS A 185 26.55 1.27 -2.07
N ILE A 186 25.26 1.60 -2.17
CA ILE A 186 24.22 1.06 -1.29
C ILE A 186 24.13 -0.46 -1.44
N ILE A 187 23.44 -1.18 -0.55
CA ILE A 187 23.16 -2.61 -0.75
C ILE A 187 22.46 -2.77 -2.10
N GLU A 188 23.24 -3.17 -3.12
CA GLU A 188 22.91 -2.81 -4.49
C GLU A 188 21.57 -3.43 -4.86
N PRO A 189 20.56 -2.61 -5.17
CA PRO A 189 19.23 -3.09 -4.99
C PRO A 189 18.66 -3.72 -6.24
N SER A 190 19.04 -4.96 -6.59
CA SER A 190 18.26 -5.66 -7.62
C SER A 190 16.83 -5.84 -7.12
N MET A 191 15.83 -5.39 -7.88
CA MET A 191 14.42 -5.72 -7.63
C MET A 191 14.29 -7.24 -7.65
N LYS A 192 14.38 -7.85 -6.47
CA LYS A 192 14.38 -9.32 -6.34
C LYS A 192 13.06 -9.94 -6.77
N ASN A 193 11.99 -9.16 -6.69
CA ASN A 193 10.62 -9.57 -6.97
C ASN A 193 10.00 -8.54 -7.93
N SER A 194 9.41 -9.02 -9.01
CA SER A 194 8.49 -8.23 -9.85
C SER A 194 7.05 -8.54 -9.45
N TYR A 195 6.07 -7.79 -9.96
CA TYR A 195 4.66 -8.16 -9.78
C TYR A 195 4.38 -9.56 -10.32
N THR A 196 4.85 -9.87 -11.52
CA THR A 196 4.69 -11.19 -12.14
C THR A 196 5.26 -12.31 -11.25
N LYS A 197 6.48 -12.12 -10.73
CA LYS A 197 7.18 -13.12 -9.89
C LYS A 197 6.56 -13.23 -8.49
N TYR A 198 6.16 -12.13 -7.87
CA TYR A 198 5.54 -12.16 -6.55
C TYR A 198 4.11 -12.68 -6.60
N SER A 199 3.33 -12.38 -7.65
CA SER A 199 2.05 -13.01 -7.91
C SER A 199 2.23 -14.54 -8.01
N ALA A 200 3.26 -15.01 -8.73
CA ALA A 200 3.64 -16.43 -8.74
C ALA A 200 4.05 -16.98 -7.37
N TRP A 201 4.83 -16.25 -6.58
CA TRP A 201 5.27 -16.68 -5.24
C TRP A 201 4.14 -16.70 -4.20
N ARG A 202 3.26 -15.68 -4.21
CA ARG A 202 2.08 -15.61 -3.32
C ARG A 202 1.16 -16.80 -3.55
N ARG A 203 1.02 -17.24 -4.81
CA ARG A 203 0.31 -18.48 -5.19
C ARG A 203 0.92 -19.74 -4.54
N GLN A 204 2.23 -19.74 -4.26
CA GLN A 204 2.93 -20.89 -3.69
C GLN A 204 3.07 -20.88 -2.15
N ASN A 205 2.95 -19.71 -1.50
CA ASN A 205 3.35 -19.57 -0.08
C ASN A 205 2.28 -19.03 0.89
N ASN A 206 1.08 -18.67 0.43
CA ASN A 206 -0.01 -18.26 1.34
C ASN A 206 -1.12 -19.32 1.41
N TYR A 207 -0.87 -20.37 2.22
CA TYR A 207 -1.80 -21.48 2.38
C TYR A 207 -3.19 -21.05 2.81
N ARG A 208 -3.33 -20.02 3.66
CA ARG A 208 -4.66 -19.56 4.11
C ARG A 208 -5.46 -18.92 2.99
N PHE A 209 -4.81 -18.14 2.13
CA PHE A 209 -5.46 -17.53 0.98
C PHE A 209 -5.86 -18.59 -0.04
N GLU A 210 -4.94 -19.50 -0.37
CA GLU A 210 -5.19 -20.60 -1.30
C GLU A 210 -6.34 -21.50 -0.81
N ILE A 211 -6.34 -21.89 0.47
CA ILE A 211 -7.41 -22.69 1.08
C ILE A 211 -8.77 -21.98 0.93
N LYS A 212 -8.85 -20.66 1.18
CA LYS A 212 -10.11 -19.92 0.99
C LYS A 212 -10.60 -19.94 -0.45
N GLN A 213 -9.71 -19.67 -1.40
CA GLN A 213 -10.09 -19.69 -2.81
C GLN A 213 -10.59 -21.07 -3.26
N ARG A 214 -9.89 -22.14 -2.85
CA ARG A 214 -10.33 -23.52 -3.11
C ARG A 214 -11.69 -23.81 -2.48
N LEU A 215 -11.90 -23.45 -1.22
CA LEU A 215 -13.16 -23.66 -0.52
C LEU A 215 -14.32 -22.88 -1.16
N ASP A 216 -14.12 -21.61 -1.50
CA ASP A 216 -15.16 -20.80 -2.13
C ASP A 216 -15.55 -21.32 -3.52
N PHE A 217 -14.60 -21.85 -4.28
CA PHE A 217 -14.86 -22.54 -5.54
C PHE A 217 -15.65 -23.84 -5.31
N LEU A 218 -15.17 -24.71 -4.43
CA LEU A 218 -15.78 -26.02 -4.15
C LEU A 218 -17.20 -25.90 -3.58
N LEU A 219 -17.47 -24.87 -2.77
CA LEU A 219 -18.81 -24.61 -2.20
C LEU A 219 -19.87 -24.38 -3.27
N ARG A 220 -19.50 -23.84 -4.43
CA ARG A 220 -20.41 -23.63 -5.57
C ARG A 220 -20.49 -24.85 -6.48
N GLN A 221 -19.47 -25.70 -6.42
CA GLN A 221 -19.28 -26.82 -7.33
C GLN A 221 -19.50 -28.17 -6.65
N SER A 222 -20.24 -28.23 -5.54
CA SER A 222 -20.54 -29.50 -4.87
C SER A 222 -22.01 -29.62 -4.50
N THR A 223 -22.64 -30.77 -4.73
CA THR A 223 -24.08 -31.02 -4.43
C THR A 223 -24.32 -31.72 -3.10
N SER A 224 -23.28 -32.32 -2.53
CA SER A 224 -23.35 -33.01 -1.24
C SER A 224 -22.03 -32.88 -0.48
N LEU A 225 -22.05 -33.23 0.81
CA LEU A 225 -20.81 -33.26 1.59
C LEU A 225 -19.80 -34.27 1.03
N GLU A 226 -20.27 -35.38 0.46
CA GLU A 226 -19.38 -36.41 -0.07
C GLU A 226 -18.76 -35.98 -1.41
N ASP A 227 -19.56 -35.37 -2.29
CA ASP A 227 -19.08 -34.73 -3.52
C ASP A 227 -18.05 -33.62 -3.20
N PHE A 228 -18.33 -32.79 -2.18
CA PHE A 228 -17.40 -31.76 -1.71
C PHE A 228 -16.06 -32.33 -1.26
N LYS A 229 -16.04 -33.45 -0.54
CA LYS A 229 -14.78 -34.13 -0.13
C LYS A 229 -14.04 -34.71 -1.33
N GLN A 230 -14.76 -35.33 -2.27
CA GLN A 230 -14.17 -35.92 -3.46
C GLN A 230 -13.49 -34.83 -4.31
N LYS A 231 -14.19 -33.72 -4.54
CA LYS A 231 -13.68 -32.57 -5.30
C LYS A 231 -12.58 -31.82 -4.56
N ALA A 232 -12.67 -31.70 -3.24
CA ALA A 232 -11.58 -31.16 -2.44
C ALA A 232 -10.30 -31.98 -2.59
N THR A 233 -10.43 -33.32 -2.58
CA THR A 233 -9.30 -34.23 -2.81
C THR A 233 -8.73 -34.06 -4.23
N ALA A 234 -9.59 -33.96 -5.25
CA ALA A 234 -9.16 -33.69 -6.63
C ALA A 234 -8.46 -32.33 -6.79
N LEU A 235 -8.79 -31.37 -5.91
CA LEU A 235 -8.18 -30.04 -5.83
C LEU A 235 -7.05 -29.97 -4.80
N ASP A 236 -6.41 -31.09 -4.46
CA ASP A 236 -5.27 -31.19 -3.55
C ASP A 236 -5.54 -30.53 -2.16
N LEU A 237 -6.79 -30.60 -1.68
CA LEU A 237 -7.24 -30.06 -0.42
C LEU A 237 -7.81 -31.17 0.47
N GLN A 238 -7.07 -31.54 1.51
CA GLN A 238 -7.52 -32.47 2.53
C GLN A 238 -8.32 -31.76 3.63
N ILE A 239 -9.45 -32.36 4.02
CA ILE A 239 -10.37 -31.83 5.03
C ILE A 239 -10.56 -32.86 6.15
N ASP A 240 -10.49 -32.41 7.40
CA ASP A 240 -10.72 -33.22 8.60
C ASP A 240 -11.89 -32.64 9.41
N PHE A 241 -12.98 -33.42 9.50
CA PHE A 241 -14.22 -33.09 10.23
C PHE A 241 -14.31 -33.74 11.62
N SER A 242 -13.29 -34.46 12.09
CA SER A 242 -13.34 -35.30 13.30
C SER A 242 -13.39 -34.53 14.63
N GLY A 243 -13.08 -33.24 14.63
CA GLY A 243 -12.96 -32.42 15.83
C GLY A 243 -13.98 -31.29 15.93
N LYS A 244 -13.88 -30.52 17.03
CA LYS A 244 -14.68 -29.30 17.25
C LYS A 244 -14.58 -28.26 16.11
N PHE A 245 -13.42 -28.24 15.44
CA PHE A 245 -13.12 -27.32 14.34
C PHE A 245 -12.78 -28.13 13.10
N VAL A 246 -13.29 -27.73 11.93
CA VAL A 246 -12.90 -28.33 10.66
C VAL A 246 -11.47 -27.91 10.34
N LYS A 247 -10.62 -28.85 9.95
CA LYS A 247 -9.20 -28.59 9.64
C LYS A 247 -8.90 -28.81 8.16
N TYR A 248 -8.14 -27.89 7.57
CA TYR A 248 -7.80 -27.86 6.15
C TYR A 248 -6.30 -27.96 5.92
N GLN A 249 -5.90 -28.74 4.90
CA GLN A 249 -4.51 -28.92 4.51
C GLN A 249 -4.37 -29.07 2.98
N LEU A 250 -3.48 -28.28 2.38
CA LEU A 250 -3.06 -28.42 0.99
C LEU A 250 -2.06 -29.58 0.89
N THR A 251 -2.28 -30.49 -0.05
CA THR A 251 -1.41 -31.67 -0.29
C THR A 251 -0.37 -31.42 -1.38
N ASP A 252 -0.60 -30.45 -2.26
CA ASP A 252 0.31 -30.00 -3.32
C ASP A 252 1.38 -29.00 -2.85
N GLN A 253 1.39 -28.65 -1.55
CA GLN A 253 2.29 -27.65 -0.97
C GLN A 253 2.90 -28.14 0.35
N PRO A 254 4.10 -27.67 0.75
CA PRO A 254 4.78 -28.11 1.97
C PRO A 254 4.16 -27.53 3.27
N GLN A 255 2.86 -27.70 3.46
CA GLN A 255 2.12 -27.20 4.60
C GLN A 255 2.35 -28.07 5.84
N LYS A 256 3.11 -27.54 6.82
CA LYS A 256 3.44 -28.24 8.08
C LYS A 256 2.30 -28.30 9.10
N ARG A 257 1.38 -27.32 9.11
CA ARG A 257 0.29 -27.22 10.11
C ARG A 257 -1.05 -27.04 9.41
N ARG A 258 -2.05 -27.84 9.80
CA ARG A 258 -3.44 -27.68 9.33
C ARG A 258 -4.02 -26.34 9.80
N VAL A 259 -4.91 -25.77 9.00
CA VAL A 259 -5.61 -24.51 9.32
C VAL A 259 -7.03 -24.82 9.80
N ARG A 260 -7.48 -24.20 10.89
CA ARG A 260 -8.84 -24.39 11.42
C ARG A 260 -9.85 -23.42 10.78
N ASP A 261 -11.09 -23.87 10.59
CA ASP A 261 -12.21 -23.08 10.06
C ASP A 261 -12.44 -21.74 10.79
N ASP A 262 -12.41 -21.73 12.13
CA ASP A 262 -12.57 -20.53 12.98
C ASP A 262 -11.52 -19.45 12.66
N THR A 263 -10.30 -19.87 12.35
CA THR A 263 -9.21 -18.97 11.93
C THR A 263 -9.32 -18.52 10.48
N LEU A 264 -10.03 -19.26 9.62
CA LEU A 264 -10.28 -18.87 8.23
C LEU A 264 -11.44 -17.87 8.13
N SER A 265 -12.53 -18.10 8.85
CA SER A 265 -13.70 -17.24 8.83
C SER A 265 -14.29 -17.10 10.23
N LYS A 266 -14.21 -15.90 10.80
CA LYS A 266 -14.90 -15.55 12.06
C LYS A 266 -16.42 -15.70 11.98
N LYS A 267 -17.00 -15.62 10.77
CA LYS A 267 -18.43 -15.80 10.51
C LYS A 267 -18.84 -17.28 10.32
N GLY A 268 -17.91 -18.23 10.44
CA GLY A 268 -18.21 -19.67 10.33
C GLY A 268 -18.59 -20.19 8.94
N ARG A 269 -18.39 -19.41 7.86
CA ARG A 269 -18.71 -19.81 6.46
C ARG A 269 -18.15 -21.18 6.04
N TYR A 270 -17.01 -21.59 6.60
CA TYR A 270 -16.35 -22.86 6.29
C TYR A 270 -16.50 -23.89 7.42
N SER A 271 -17.55 -23.81 8.24
CA SER A 271 -17.89 -24.85 9.21
C SER A 271 -18.62 -26.01 8.51
N LEU A 272 -18.64 -27.19 9.13
CA LEU A 272 -19.34 -28.35 8.60
C LEU A 272 -20.83 -28.06 8.32
N GLU A 273 -21.51 -27.40 9.25
CA GLU A 273 -22.94 -27.07 9.14
C GLU A 273 -23.21 -26.14 7.95
N LYS A 274 -22.40 -25.09 7.80
CA LYS A 274 -22.57 -24.12 6.70
C LYS A 274 -22.18 -24.70 5.34
N ILE A 275 -21.18 -25.59 5.31
CA ILE A 275 -20.84 -26.32 4.08
C ILE A 275 -22.02 -27.19 3.65
N LYS A 276 -22.62 -27.98 4.57
CA LYS A 276 -23.79 -28.82 4.26
C LYS A 276 -24.97 -28.00 3.73
N GLU A 277 -25.33 -26.93 4.46
CA GLU A 277 -26.42 -26.04 4.07
C GLU A 277 -26.22 -25.45 2.66
N GLN A 278 -24.99 -25.12 2.28
CA GLN A 278 -24.69 -24.53 0.99
C GLN A 278 -24.67 -25.55 -0.14
N VAL A 279 -24.05 -26.71 0.06
CA VAL A 279 -23.90 -27.71 -1.01
C VAL A 279 -25.22 -28.39 -1.36
N GLU A 280 -26.11 -28.60 -0.38
CA GLU A 280 -27.44 -29.20 -0.59
C GLU A 280 -28.34 -28.35 -1.50
N LYS A 281 -28.04 -27.06 -1.66
CA LYS A 281 -28.78 -26.16 -2.53
C LYS A 281 -28.37 -26.28 -4.00
N ASN A 282 -27.18 -26.80 -4.27
CA ASN A 282 -26.63 -26.93 -5.62
C ASN A 282 -27.24 -28.15 -6.32
N GLN A 283 -27.60 -27.99 -7.59
CA GLN A 283 -28.21 -29.01 -8.45
C GLN A 283 -27.26 -29.43 -9.57
N LEU A 284 -26.62 -28.46 -10.22
CA LEU A 284 -25.62 -28.67 -11.27
C LEU A 284 -24.25 -28.19 -10.84
N VAL A 285 -23.26 -29.04 -11.07
CA VAL A 285 -21.86 -28.85 -10.69
C VAL A 285 -20.96 -29.53 -11.72
N TYR A 286 -19.72 -29.10 -11.85
CA TYR A 286 -18.74 -29.82 -12.66
C TYR A 286 -18.41 -31.20 -12.07
N ASP A 287 -18.00 -32.14 -12.92
CA ASP A 287 -17.48 -33.42 -12.50
C ASP A 287 -16.13 -33.29 -11.79
N ALA A 288 -15.85 -34.21 -10.87
CA ALA A 288 -14.62 -34.19 -10.08
C ALA A 288 -13.33 -34.22 -10.93
N SER A 289 -13.39 -34.78 -12.15
CA SER A 289 -12.28 -34.81 -13.10
C SER A 289 -11.91 -33.43 -13.67
N GLU A 290 -12.88 -32.52 -13.80
CA GLU A 290 -12.68 -31.21 -14.43
C GLU A 290 -12.37 -30.10 -13.41
N ILE A 291 -12.67 -30.33 -12.13
CA ILE A 291 -12.54 -29.35 -11.04
C ILE A 291 -11.16 -28.70 -10.99
N LYS A 292 -10.09 -29.47 -11.21
CA LYS A 292 -8.72 -28.96 -11.17
C LYS A 292 -8.42 -27.99 -12.30
N GLU A 293 -8.86 -28.29 -13.52
CA GLU A 293 -8.69 -27.42 -14.69
C GLU A 293 -9.54 -26.15 -14.55
N ARG A 294 -10.84 -26.29 -14.24
CA ARG A 294 -11.77 -25.17 -14.03
C ARG A 294 -11.33 -24.22 -12.93
N TYR A 295 -10.74 -24.75 -11.85
CA TYR A 295 -10.17 -23.93 -10.80
C TYR A 295 -8.96 -23.11 -11.28
N GLN A 296 -8.08 -23.69 -12.10
CA GLN A 296 -6.94 -22.96 -12.67
C GLN A 296 -7.39 -21.87 -13.65
N GLU A 297 -8.39 -22.13 -14.48
CA GLU A 297 -9.01 -21.12 -15.36
C GLU A 297 -9.56 -19.95 -14.55
N THR A 298 -10.41 -20.24 -13.55
CA THR A 298 -11.00 -19.23 -12.65
C THR A 298 -9.92 -18.41 -11.94
N LYS A 299 -8.84 -19.07 -11.52
CA LYS A 299 -7.71 -18.42 -10.86
C LYS A 299 -6.92 -17.52 -11.81
N SER A 300 -6.75 -17.92 -13.07
CA SER A 300 -6.13 -17.11 -14.12
C SER A 300 -6.94 -15.83 -14.39
N GLU A 301 -8.27 -15.97 -14.54
CA GLU A 301 -9.20 -14.84 -14.74
C GLU A 301 -9.15 -13.83 -13.59
N LEU A 302 -9.21 -14.29 -12.33
CA LEU A 302 -9.13 -13.42 -11.14
C LEU A 302 -7.77 -12.72 -10.98
N ASN A 303 -6.68 -13.35 -11.42
CA ASN A 303 -5.34 -12.74 -11.34
C ASN A 303 -5.10 -11.72 -12.44
N ASN A 304 -5.80 -11.84 -13.57
CA ASN A 304 -5.79 -10.86 -14.66
C ASN A 304 -6.72 -9.66 -14.36
N ASP A 305 -7.46 -9.69 -13.24
CA ASP A 305 -8.30 -8.60 -12.77
C ASP A 305 -7.49 -7.60 -11.92
N PHE A 306 -6.66 -6.79 -12.57
CA PHE A 306 -6.05 -5.61 -11.95
C PHE A 306 -7.06 -4.44 -11.95
N GLU A 307 -7.15 -3.71 -10.84
CA GLU A 307 -8.02 -2.52 -10.74
C GLU A 307 -7.38 -1.31 -11.45
N LEU A 308 -6.06 -1.13 -11.32
CA LEU A 308 -5.32 -0.02 -11.92
C LEU A 308 -3.96 -0.51 -12.47
N LYS A 309 -3.71 -0.27 -13.76
CA LYS A 309 -2.41 -0.45 -14.44
C LYS A 309 -1.97 0.90 -14.97
N LEU A 310 -0.73 1.29 -14.69
CA LEU A 310 -0.17 2.55 -15.16
C LEU A 310 1.26 2.33 -15.65
N GLU A 311 1.64 3.00 -16.73
CA GLU A 311 3.04 3.13 -17.09
C GLU A 311 3.66 4.31 -16.34
N VAL A 312 4.89 4.10 -15.89
CA VAL A 312 5.68 5.09 -15.18
C VAL A 312 6.96 5.23 -15.96
N ALA A 313 7.15 6.41 -16.53
CA ALA A 313 8.35 6.70 -17.27
C ALA A 313 9.56 6.71 -16.33
N SER A 314 10.73 6.33 -16.84
CA SER A 314 11.96 6.24 -16.05
C SER A 314 12.30 7.54 -15.30
N TRP A 315 12.01 8.70 -15.89
CA TRP A 315 12.23 10.02 -15.28
C TRP A 315 11.31 10.34 -14.09
N GLN A 316 10.15 9.67 -13.97
CA GLN A 316 9.24 9.81 -12.81
C GLN A 316 9.74 9.03 -11.58
N VAL A 317 10.73 8.14 -11.77
CA VAL A 317 11.32 7.36 -10.69
C VAL A 317 12.51 8.10 -10.10
N GLU A 318 12.36 8.59 -8.87
CA GLU A 318 13.45 9.24 -8.12
C GLU A 318 14.58 8.23 -7.83
N GLN A 319 14.22 6.99 -7.47
CA GLN A 319 15.19 5.95 -7.12
C GLN A 319 14.62 4.53 -7.25
N GLU A 320 15.45 3.58 -7.71
CA GLU A 320 15.17 2.14 -7.66
C GLU A 320 15.81 1.48 -6.43
N SER A 321 15.08 0.55 -5.77
CA SER A 321 15.57 -0.23 -4.63
C SER A 321 15.14 -1.72 -4.69
N LYS A 322 15.70 -2.61 -3.84
CA LYS A 322 15.26 -4.03 -3.71
C LYS A 322 13.82 -4.10 -3.24
N GLN A 323 13.39 -3.06 -2.55
CA GLN A 323 12.07 -2.96 -1.95
C GLN A 323 11.04 -2.45 -2.95
N GLY A 324 11.46 -1.82 -4.07
CA GLY A 324 10.60 -1.23 -5.09
C GLY A 324 11.14 0.09 -5.64
N ILE A 325 10.28 0.86 -6.30
CA ILE A 325 10.62 2.18 -6.86
C ILE A 325 10.11 3.30 -5.95
N TYR A 326 10.90 4.36 -5.83
CA TYR A 326 10.55 5.57 -5.12
C TYR A 326 10.03 6.61 -6.11
N LEU A 327 8.84 7.14 -5.85
CA LEU A 327 8.16 8.10 -6.71
C LEU A 327 7.94 9.40 -5.93
N GLN A 328 8.21 10.53 -6.59
CA GLN A 328 7.93 11.85 -6.03
C GLN A 328 6.45 12.18 -6.23
N MET A 329 5.81 12.57 -5.13
CA MET A 329 4.39 12.85 -5.07
C MET A 329 4.18 14.22 -4.41
N ASP A 330 3.29 15.00 -4.97
CA ASP A 330 2.78 16.25 -4.41
C ASP A 330 1.50 16.01 -3.60
N TYR A 331 1.44 16.64 -2.45
CA TYR A 331 0.34 16.60 -1.52
C TYR A 331 -0.07 18.03 -1.13
N GLY A 332 -0.88 18.65 -1.97
CA GLY A 332 -1.27 20.05 -1.85
C GLY A 332 -0.17 21.02 -2.35
N ALA A 333 -0.45 22.32 -2.30
CA ALA A 333 0.34 23.34 -3.01
C ALA A 333 1.81 23.48 -2.59
N LEU A 334 2.20 22.98 -1.41
CA LEU A 334 3.55 23.17 -0.84
C LEU A 334 4.08 21.94 -0.09
N ASN A 335 3.51 20.75 -0.27
CA ASN A 335 4.07 19.54 0.35
C ASN A 335 4.37 18.53 -0.75
N SER A 336 5.63 18.40 -1.14
CA SER A 336 6.09 17.25 -1.90
C SER A 336 6.67 16.20 -0.96
N GLY A 337 6.83 14.98 -1.44
CA GLY A 337 7.41 13.90 -0.68
C GLY A 337 7.51 12.64 -1.52
N THR A 338 8.01 11.57 -0.91
CA THR A 338 8.32 10.35 -1.65
C THR A 338 7.43 9.21 -1.15
N ILE A 339 6.92 8.41 -2.08
CA ILE A 339 6.30 7.12 -1.77
C ILE A 339 7.20 5.97 -2.25
N LEU A 340 7.14 4.84 -1.56
CA LEU A 340 7.72 3.58 -2.05
C LEU A 340 6.60 2.72 -2.66
N VAL A 341 6.65 2.49 -3.97
CA VAL A 341 5.84 1.45 -4.63
C VAL A 341 6.61 0.14 -4.53
N PRO A 342 6.11 -0.86 -3.77
CA PRO A 342 6.88 -2.07 -3.52
C PRO A 342 7.21 -2.85 -4.79
N ALA A 343 8.38 -3.50 -4.85
CA ALA A 343 8.87 -4.22 -6.03
C ALA A 343 7.89 -5.30 -6.53
N HIS A 344 7.13 -5.89 -5.61
CA HIS A 344 6.08 -6.84 -5.93
C HIS A 344 4.83 -6.25 -6.62
N LYS A 345 4.84 -4.96 -6.93
CA LYS A 345 3.80 -4.22 -7.65
C LYS A 345 4.36 -3.54 -8.91
N VAL A 346 5.61 -3.83 -9.26
CA VAL A 346 6.33 -3.16 -10.33
C VAL A 346 6.91 -4.22 -11.26
N ASP A 347 6.71 -4.04 -12.55
CA ASP A 347 7.46 -4.74 -13.59
C ASP A 347 8.30 -3.70 -14.35
N LYS A 348 9.57 -4.00 -14.62
CA LYS A 348 10.46 -3.14 -15.40
C LYS A 348 10.43 -3.60 -16.85
N THR A 349 10.21 -2.67 -17.79
CA THR A 349 10.18 -2.97 -19.21
C THR A 349 11.59 -2.97 -19.80
N GLU A 350 11.75 -3.55 -21.00
CA GLU A 350 13.03 -3.61 -21.70
C GLU A 350 13.58 -2.22 -22.03
N ASP A 351 12.69 -1.25 -22.25
CA ASP A 351 13.02 0.16 -22.55
C ASP A 351 13.42 0.98 -21.30
N GLY A 352 13.45 0.36 -20.12
CA GLY A 352 13.83 1.00 -18.86
C GLY A 352 12.71 1.77 -18.13
N ASN A 353 11.50 1.76 -18.69
CA ASN A 353 10.28 2.25 -18.02
C ASN A 353 9.72 1.19 -17.06
N TYR A 354 8.67 1.54 -16.33
CA TYR A 354 8.05 0.68 -15.33
C TYR A 354 6.55 0.56 -15.56
N THR A 355 6.00 -0.63 -15.34
CA THR A 355 4.56 -0.83 -15.22
C THR A 355 4.23 -1.08 -13.76
N ILE A 356 3.36 -0.25 -13.18
CA ILE A 356 2.90 -0.43 -11.81
C ILE A 356 1.49 -1.04 -11.78
N TYR A 357 1.30 -1.97 -10.84
CA TYR A 357 0.05 -2.70 -10.61
C TYR A 357 -0.44 -2.42 -9.20
N ILE A 358 -1.45 -1.57 -9.08
CA ILE A 358 -1.96 -1.11 -7.79
C ILE A 358 -3.48 -1.26 -7.72
N LYS A 359 -4.01 -1.39 -6.51
CA LYS A 359 -5.45 -1.41 -6.24
C LYS A 359 -5.92 -0.05 -5.76
N GLU A 360 -7.20 0.24 -5.92
CA GLU A 360 -7.77 1.49 -5.44
C GLU A 360 -7.55 1.70 -3.93
N LYS A 361 -7.72 0.60 -3.17
CA LYS A 361 -7.61 0.55 -1.71
C LYS A 361 -6.22 0.17 -1.21
N ASP A 362 -5.21 0.21 -2.07
CA ASP A 362 -3.84 0.11 -1.60
C ASP A 362 -3.45 1.37 -0.81
N TYR A 363 -2.59 1.22 0.19
CA TYR A 363 -2.07 2.34 0.97
C TYR A 363 -0.55 2.41 0.83
N PHE A 364 -0.06 3.55 0.38
CA PHE A 364 1.35 3.86 0.22
C PHE A 364 1.75 4.86 1.28
N TYR A 365 2.83 4.58 2.02
CA TYR A 365 3.29 5.49 3.05
C TYR A 365 4.07 6.63 2.41
N PHE A 366 3.52 7.84 2.51
CA PHE A 366 4.09 9.07 2.03
C PHE A 366 5.02 9.66 3.09
N LEU A 367 6.26 9.91 2.67
CA LEU A 367 7.31 10.52 3.48
C LEU A 367 7.50 11.95 3.02
N ASN A 368 7.17 12.91 3.88
CA ASN A 368 7.49 14.30 3.69
C ASN A 368 8.91 14.55 4.24
N PRO A 369 9.86 15.01 3.40
CA PRO A 369 11.25 15.17 3.82
C PRO A 369 11.43 16.31 4.82
N ASP A 370 10.60 17.35 4.74
CA ASP A 370 10.74 18.58 5.54
C ASP A 370 9.97 18.51 6.86
N GLN A 371 8.91 17.70 6.93
CA GLN A 371 7.97 17.65 8.05
C GLN A 371 7.47 16.22 8.31
N SER A 372 8.24 15.46 9.08
CA SER A 372 7.93 14.05 9.40
C SER A 372 6.55 13.82 10.05
N GLN A 373 6.02 14.82 10.75
CA GLN A 373 4.66 14.85 11.32
C GLN A 373 3.54 14.84 10.25
N LYS A 374 3.85 15.22 9.00
CA LYS A 374 2.92 15.16 7.87
C LYS A 374 2.95 13.82 7.13
N ASN A 375 3.82 12.90 7.53
CA ASN A 375 3.87 11.54 6.99
C ASN A 375 2.53 10.84 7.18
N ARG A 376 1.99 10.27 6.11
CA ARG A 376 0.64 9.71 6.09
C ARG A 376 0.52 8.59 5.06
N TYR A 377 -0.60 7.88 5.08
CA TYR A 377 -0.92 6.95 4.00
C TYR A 377 -1.66 7.67 2.88
N MET A 378 -1.20 7.48 1.64
CA MET A 378 -1.89 7.84 0.40
C MET A 378 -2.58 6.61 -0.18
N MET A 379 -3.81 6.78 -0.67
CA MET A 379 -4.54 5.69 -1.33
C MET A 379 -4.01 5.45 -2.74
N GLY A 380 -4.12 4.21 -3.23
CA GLY A 380 -3.68 3.82 -4.56
C GLY A 380 -4.35 4.62 -5.67
N THR A 381 -5.63 4.97 -5.52
CA THR A 381 -6.32 5.90 -6.44
C THR A 381 -5.66 7.27 -6.53
N THR A 382 -5.13 7.78 -5.42
CA THR A 382 -4.46 9.10 -5.37
C THR A 382 -3.09 9.00 -6.03
N VAL A 383 -2.37 7.91 -5.78
CA VAL A 383 -1.07 7.63 -6.40
C VAL A 383 -1.20 7.50 -7.91
N ALA A 384 -2.14 6.69 -8.38
CA ALA A 384 -2.40 6.48 -9.80
C ALA A 384 -2.69 7.83 -10.50
N ARG A 385 -3.59 8.64 -9.92
CA ARG A 385 -4.02 9.92 -10.51
C ARG A 385 -2.86 10.89 -10.70
N GLN A 386 -1.99 10.98 -9.71
CA GLN A 386 -0.89 11.92 -9.75
C GLN A 386 0.17 11.51 -10.79
N LEU A 387 0.48 10.22 -10.86
CA LEU A 387 1.44 9.72 -11.83
C LEU A 387 0.92 9.87 -13.27
N ALA A 388 -0.36 9.57 -13.49
CA ALA A 388 -1.08 9.81 -14.75
C ALA A 388 -1.08 11.29 -15.15
N LYS A 389 -1.28 12.20 -14.17
CA LYS A 389 -1.21 13.65 -14.42
C LYS A 389 0.19 14.10 -14.86
N GLN A 390 1.24 13.54 -14.28
CA GLN A 390 2.62 13.94 -14.56
C GLN A 390 3.09 13.52 -15.95
N ASN A 391 2.65 12.37 -16.46
CA ASN A 391 3.06 11.86 -17.78
C ASN A 391 2.00 12.03 -18.88
N GLY A 392 0.81 12.57 -18.54
CA GLY A 392 -0.28 12.77 -19.49
C GLY A 392 -0.99 11.47 -19.90
N GLU A 393 -0.76 10.36 -19.20
CA GLU A 393 -1.43 9.10 -19.48
C GLU A 393 -2.84 9.05 -18.90
N LEU A 394 -3.72 8.31 -19.59
CA LEU A 394 -5.09 8.08 -19.14
C LEU A 394 -5.14 6.96 -18.10
N LEU A 395 -5.77 7.22 -16.97
CA LEU A 395 -6.10 6.18 -16.01
C LEU A 395 -7.22 5.29 -16.55
N VAL A 396 -6.88 4.06 -16.93
CA VAL A 396 -7.87 3.03 -17.23
C VAL A 396 -8.30 2.37 -15.92
N THR A 397 -9.53 2.64 -15.49
CA THR A 397 -10.12 2.06 -14.28
C THR A 397 -11.22 1.09 -14.65
N LYS A 398 -11.13 -0.16 -14.20
CA LYS A 398 -12.19 -1.16 -14.42
C LYS A 398 -13.18 -1.11 -13.27
N ASN A 399 -14.46 -0.85 -13.57
CA ASN A 399 -15.49 -0.82 -12.54
C ASN A 399 -15.69 -2.24 -11.93
N PRO A 400 -15.65 -2.41 -10.59
CA PRO A 400 -15.78 -3.73 -9.94
C PRO A 400 -17.09 -4.47 -10.22
N SER A 401 -18.17 -3.74 -10.54
CA SER A 401 -19.46 -4.35 -10.88
C SER A 401 -19.38 -5.14 -12.19
N ILE A 402 -18.49 -4.79 -13.12
CA ILE A 402 -18.26 -5.55 -14.36
C ILE A 402 -17.75 -6.97 -14.04
N SER A 403 -16.70 -7.09 -13.24
CA SER A 403 -16.11 -8.41 -12.91
C SER A 403 -17.10 -9.31 -12.17
N SER A 404 -17.82 -8.75 -11.19
CA SER A 404 -18.80 -9.52 -10.42
C SER A 404 -20.03 -9.92 -11.24
N MET A 405 -20.49 -9.09 -12.17
CA MET A 405 -21.57 -9.47 -13.09
C MET A 405 -21.14 -10.54 -14.09
N ARG A 406 -19.92 -10.47 -14.66
CA ARG A 406 -19.39 -11.53 -15.54
C ARG A 406 -19.36 -12.89 -14.87
N GLU A 407 -18.98 -12.94 -13.59
CA GLU A 407 -19.00 -14.16 -12.79
C GLU A 407 -20.41 -14.76 -12.70
N LEU A 408 -21.43 -13.92 -12.47
CA LEU A 408 -22.83 -14.38 -12.42
C LEU A 408 -23.36 -14.80 -13.79
N ILE A 409 -23.00 -14.10 -14.88
CA ILE A 409 -23.37 -14.50 -16.24
C ILE A 409 -22.77 -15.87 -16.58
N LYS A 410 -21.51 -16.11 -16.19
CA LYS A 410 -20.84 -17.40 -16.39
C LYS A 410 -21.55 -18.50 -15.60
N GLU A 411 -21.89 -18.24 -14.32
CA GLU A 411 -22.70 -19.18 -13.51
C GLU A 411 -24.06 -19.44 -14.17
N TYR A 412 -24.71 -18.41 -14.71
CA TYR A 412 -26.03 -18.50 -15.34
C TYR A 412 -26.00 -19.32 -16.64
N ASN A 413 -25.11 -18.96 -17.56
CA ASN A 413 -24.94 -19.66 -18.83
C ASN A 413 -24.62 -21.14 -18.60
N PHE A 414 -23.77 -21.43 -17.60
CA PHE A 414 -23.47 -22.81 -17.22
C PHE A 414 -24.74 -23.59 -16.80
N LEU A 415 -25.60 -23.02 -15.96
CA LEU A 415 -26.85 -23.69 -15.58
C LEU A 415 -27.78 -23.91 -16.79
N VAL A 416 -27.93 -22.89 -17.64
CA VAL A 416 -28.82 -22.92 -18.81
C VAL A 416 -28.35 -23.93 -19.86
N GLU A 417 -27.06 -23.94 -20.20
CA GLU A 417 -26.46 -24.88 -21.17
C GLU A 417 -26.67 -26.34 -20.79
N HIS A 418 -26.79 -26.62 -19.49
CA HIS A 418 -27.01 -27.97 -18.96
C HIS A 418 -28.47 -28.22 -18.54
N GLY A 419 -29.41 -27.39 -19.01
CA GLY A 419 -30.85 -27.60 -18.85
C GLY A 419 -31.42 -27.27 -17.47
N VAL A 420 -30.65 -26.66 -16.57
CA VAL A 420 -31.14 -26.20 -15.27
C VAL A 420 -31.72 -24.80 -15.39
N THR A 421 -33.05 -24.75 -15.53
CA THR A 421 -33.82 -23.49 -15.70
C THR A 421 -34.81 -23.22 -14.56
N SER A 422 -34.82 -24.08 -13.54
CA SER A 422 -35.66 -23.98 -12.34
C SER A 422 -34.98 -24.67 -11.14
N GLY A 423 -35.52 -24.48 -9.93
CA GLY A 423 -34.96 -25.04 -8.69
C GLY A 423 -34.31 -24.02 -7.76
N THR A 424 -33.86 -24.48 -6.59
CA THR A 424 -33.31 -23.63 -5.52
C THR A 424 -32.01 -22.95 -5.92
N GLN A 425 -31.09 -23.68 -6.56
CA GLN A 425 -29.81 -23.13 -7.05
C GLN A 425 -30.04 -22.01 -8.06
N PHE A 426 -30.94 -22.26 -9.02
CA PHE A 426 -31.27 -21.30 -10.07
C PHE A 426 -31.97 -20.05 -9.49
N GLN A 427 -32.92 -20.22 -8.56
CA GLN A 427 -33.60 -19.10 -7.90
C GLN A 427 -32.64 -18.26 -7.05
N GLU A 428 -31.71 -18.87 -6.32
CA GLU A 428 -30.69 -18.12 -5.56
C GLU A 428 -29.75 -17.35 -6.49
N LEU A 429 -29.37 -17.93 -7.63
CA LEU A 429 -28.59 -17.24 -8.65
C LEU A 429 -29.36 -16.07 -9.26
N GLU A 430 -30.62 -16.27 -9.63
CA GLU A 430 -31.51 -15.25 -10.17
C GLU A 430 -31.69 -14.08 -9.19
N ASN A 431 -31.86 -14.37 -7.90
CA ASN A 431 -31.92 -13.35 -6.85
C ASN A 431 -30.61 -12.56 -6.74
N ARG A 432 -29.46 -13.24 -6.69
CA ARG A 432 -28.13 -12.59 -6.68
C ARG A 432 -27.92 -11.71 -7.92
N PHE A 433 -28.33 -12.20 -9.09
CA PHE A 433 -28.24 -11.48 -10.34
C PHE A 433 -29.11 -10.21 -10.34
N ASN A 434 -30.38 -10.32 -9.92
CA ASN A 434 -31.30 -9.20 -9.82
C ASN A 434 -30.86 -8.16 -8.79
N GLU A 435 -30.30 -8.59 -7.64
CA GLU A 435 -29.68 -7.68 -6.67
C GLU A 435 -28.49 -6.96 -7.29
N LYS A 436 -27.61 -7.68 -7.99
CA LYS A 436 -26.44 -7.09 -8.65
C LYS A 436 -26.82 -6.10 -9.75
N ILE A 437 -27.90 -6.36 -10.49
CA ILE A 437 -28.46 -5.41 -11.46
C ILE A 437 -28.86 -4.10 -10.76
N LYS A 438 -29.61 -4.19 -9.66
CA LYS A 438 -30.05 -3.01 -8.89
C LYS A 438 -28.88 -2.22 -8.32
N GLU A 439 -27.86 -2.91 -7.83
CA GLU A 439 -26.63 -2.28 -7.35
C GLU A 439 -25.90 -1.53 -8.48
N THR A 440 -25.79 -2.16 -9.65
CA THR A 440 -25.07 -1.60 -10.81
C THR A 440 -25.80 -0.40 -11.41
N ASP A 441 -27.13 -0.46 -11.55
CA ASP A 441 -27.97 0.68 -11.96
C ASP A 441 -27.82 1.86 -10.97
N LYS A 442 -27.79 1.58 -9.68
CA LYS A 442 -27.55 2.60 -8.65
C LYS A 442 -26.15 3.21 -8.78
N GLU A 443 -25.15 2.41 -9.11
CA GLU A 443 -23.78 2.85 -9.32
C GLU A 443 -23.66 3.76 -10.56
N LEU A 444 -24.29 3.40 -11.68
CA LEU A 444 -24.39 4.24 -12.88
C LEU A 444 -25.04 5.60 -12.56
N LYS A 445 -26.16 5.60 -11.84
CA LYS A 445 -26.81 6.85 -11.38
C LYS A 445 -25.92 7.68 -10.46
N GLN A 446 -25.09 7.05 -9.64
CA GLN A 446 -24.13 7.76 -8.81
C GLN A 446 -23.00 8.37 -9.64
N LEU A 447 -22.51 7.67 -10.67
CA LEU A 447 -21.54 8.21 -11.63
C LEU A 447 -22.11 9.39 -12.39
N ASP A 448 -23.36 9.32 -12.86
CA ASP A 448 -24.06 10.46 -13.50
C ASP A 448 -24.12 11.69 -12.60
N ASN A 449 -24.55 11.50 -11.35
CA ASN A 449 -24.62 12.59 -10.39
C ASN A 449 -23.24 13.20 -10.10
N ARG A 450 -22.17 12.38 -10.09
CA ARG A 450 -20.79 12.86 -9.93
C ARG A 450 -20.33 13.65 -11.14
N LEU A 451 -20.57 13.15 -12.36
CA LEU A 451 -20.24 13.84 -13.61
C LEU A 451 -20.98 15.17 -13.71
N ALA A 452 -22.29 15.19 -13.46
CA ALA A 452 -23.09 16.42 -13.46
C ALA A 452 -22.56 17.45 -12.46
N ARG A 453 -22.14 17.00 -11.26
CA ARG A 453 -21.50 17.89 -10.28
C ARG A 453 -20.16 18.41 -10.80
N LEU A 454 -19.32 17.58 -11.42
CA LEU A 454 -18.03 17.99 -11.94
C LEU A 454 -18.14 18.96 -13.11
N HIS A 455 -19.07 18.74 -14.05
CA HIS A 455 -19.32 19.69 -15.14
C HIS A 455 -19.83 21.05 -14.64
N LYS A 456 -20.62 21.09 -13.56
CA LYS A 456 -20.99 22.35 -12.91
C LYS A 456 -19.77 23.09 -12.36
N ILE A 457 -18.83 22.36 -11.76
CA ILE A 457 -17.57 22.93 -11.25
C ILE A 457 -16.70 23.42 -12.40
N GLU A 458 -16.52 22.59 -13.43
CA GLU A 458 -15.77 22.90 -14.65
C GLU A 458 -16.30 24.18 -15.30
N GLY A 459 -17.62 24.24 -15.56
CA GLY A 459 -18.26 25.42 -16.14
C GLY A 459 -18.09 26.66 -15.29
N ALA A 460 -18.20 26.55 -13.95
CA ALA A 460 -17.97 27.68 -13.06
C ALA A 460 -16.51 28.16 -13.08
N LEU A 461 -15.53 27.24 -13.06
CA LEU A 461 -14.10 27.57 -13.15
C LEU A 461 -13.75 28.20 -14.50
N MET A 462 -14.22 27.62 -15.62
CA MET A 462 -14.03 28.18 -16.97
C MET A 462 -14.65 29.58 -17.11
N THR A 463 -15.81 29.82 -16.49
CA THR A 463 -16.46 31.14 -16.52
C THR A 463 -15.57 32.21 -15.90
N LEU A 464 -14.84 31.90 -14.83
CA LEU A 464 -13.90 32.84 -14.20
C LEU A 464 -12.73 33.22 -15.13
N GLU A 465 -12.36 32.35 -16.08
CA GLU A 465 -11.29 32.59 -17.04
C GLU A 465 -11.79 33.28 -18.32
N VAL A 466 -12.96 32.87 -18.82
CA VAL A 466 -13.41 33.20 -20.19
C VAL A 466 -14.54 34.24 -20.24
N ALA A 467 -15.35 34.35 -19.19
CA ALA A 467 -16.55 35.22 -19.17
C ALA A 467 -16.66 35.97 -17.82
N PRO A 468 -15.77 36.96 -17.58
CA PRO A 468 -15.66 37.65 -16.29
C PRO A 468 -16.94 38.37 -15.86
N GLU A 469 -17.80 38.75 -16.79
CA GLU A 469 -19.13 39.33 -16.53
C GLU A 469 -20.05 38.40 -15.73
N ASN A 470 -19.83 37.09 -15.77
CA ASN A 470 -20.62 36.08 -15.05
C ASN A 470 -19.90 35.54 -13.80
N SER A 471 -18.81 36.19 -13.36
CA SER A 471 -17.97 35.71 -12.25
C SER A 471 -18.72 35.57 -10.93
N PHE A 472 -19.68 36.44 -10.63
CA PHE A 472 -20.43 36.39 -9.38
C PHE A 472 -21.21 35.07 -9.24
N THR A 473 -21.94 34.70 -10.29
CA THR A 473 -22.71 33.44 -10.33
C THR A 473 -21.79 32.22 -10.28
N ALA A 474 -20.65 32.26 -10.97
CA ALA A 474 -19.64 31.21 -10.92
C ALA A 474 -19.08 31.01 -9.50
N ILE A 475 -18.74 32.09 -8.80
CA ILE A 475 -18.25 32.04 -7.41
C ILE A 475 -19.32 31.45 -6.48
N GLN A 476 -20.59 31.84 -6.64
CA GLN A 476 -21.69 31.32 -5.83
C GLN A 476 -21.85 29.80 -6.00
N VAL A 477 -21.82 29.31 -7.25
CA VAL A 477 -21.88 27.86 -7.53
C VAL A 477 -20.72 27.10 -6.88
N LEU A 478 -19.50 27.64 -6.96
CA LEU A 478 -18.32 27.03 -6.33
C LEU A 478 -18.44 27.00 -4.80
N GLN A 479 -18.95 28.08 -4.19
CA GLN A 479 -19.20 28.13 -2.74
C GLN A 479 -20.24 27.10 -2.30
N GLU A 480 -21.37 27.00 -3.00
CA GLU A 480 -22.42 26.01 -2.71
C GLU A 480 -21.89 24.56 -2.80
N LEU A 481 -20.98 24.30 -3.72
CA LEU A 481 -20.34 22.99 -3.91
C LEU A 481 -19.13 22.75 -3.00
N ASN A 482 -18.77 23.73 -2.15
CA ASN A 482 -17.59 23.75 -1.28
C ASN A 482 -16.27 23.56 -2.05
N ILE A 483 -16.13 24.23 -3.20
CA ILE A 483 -14.93 24.19 -4.05
C ILE A 483 -14.21 25.54 -3.97
N PRO A 484 -12.90 25.57 -3.63
CA PRO A 484 -12.11 26.80 -3.69
C PRO A 484 -12.02 27.35 -5.12
N THR A 485 -12.09 28.66 -5.29
CA THR A 485 -11.94 29.32 -6.60
C THR A 485 -10.55 29.14 -7.23
N LYS A 486 -9.54 28.80 -6.43
CA LYS A 486 -8.17 28.47 -6.88
C LYS A 486 -8.00 27.01 -7.31
N THR A 487 -9.08 26.26 -7.47
CA THR A 487 -9.00 24.86 -7.91
C THR A 487 -8.55 24.82 -9.37
N GLU A 488 -7.54 24.01 -9.67
CA GLU A 488 -7.01 23.82 -11.03
C GLU A 488 -8.07 23.20 -11.95
N LEU A 489 -8.36 23.86 -13.08
CA LEU A 489 -9.33 23.37 -14.07
C LEU A 489 -8.91 22.00 -14.65
N SER A 490 -7.60 21.81 -14.87
CA SER A 490 -7.02 20.56 -15.39
C SER A 490 -7.34 19.35 -14.51
N ASP A 491 -7.37 19.51 -13.19
CA ASP A 491 -7.72 18.44 -12.24
C ASP A 491 -9.19 18.02 -12.35
N ILE A 492 -10.08 18.96 -12.66
CA ILE A 492 -11.51 18.69 -12.85
C ILE A 492 -11.74 17.99 -14.19
N GLN A 493 -11.11 18.47 -15.26
CA GLN A 493 -11.18 17.86 -16.60
C GLN A 493 -10.70 16.42 -16.62
N GLN A 494 -9.56 16.11 -15.98
CA GLN A 494 -9.06 14.73 -15.88
C GLN A 494 -10.04 13.82 -15.13
N ARG A 495 -10.69 14.30 -14.06
CA ARG A 495 -11.71 13.52 -13.31
C ARG A 495 -12.95 13.27 -14.14
N ILE A 496 -13.39 14.26 -14.90
CA ILE A 496 -14.52 14.12 -15.83
C ILE A 496 -14.19 13.04 -16.83
N GLN A 497 -13.07 13.14 -17.54
CA GLN A 497 -12.67 12.17 -18.56
C GLN A 497 -12.55 10.75 -17.98
N GLN A 498 -11.99 10.60 -16.77
CA GLN A 498 -11.91 9.30 -16.10
C GLN A 498 -13.31 8.72 -15.82
N TYR A 499 -14.19 9.47 -15.16
CA TYR A 499 -15.54 8.98 -14.83
C TYR A 499 -16.40 8.78 -16.07
N GLN A 500 -16.15 9.54 -17.13
CA GLN A 500 -16.77 9.37 -18.43
C GLN A 500 -16.42 8.00 -19.01
N ILE A 501 -15.12 7.67 -19.09
CA ILE A 501 -14.64 6.37 -19.58
C ILE A 501 -15.16 5.23 -18.71
N GLU A 502 -15.09 5.37 -17.38
CA GLU A 502 -15.60 4.35 -16.45
C GLU A 502 -17.10 4.12 -16.63
N LYS A 503 -17.88 5.21 -16.71
CA LYS A 503 -19.32 5.14 -16.92
C LYS A 503 -19.65 4.50 -18.26
N GLU A 504 -19.03 4.94 -19.36
CA GLU A 504 -19.29 4.42 -20.70
C GLU A 504 -19.02 2.91 -20.75
N ALA A 505 -17.87 2.46 -20.23
CA ALA A 505 -17.53 1.05 -20.18
C ALA A 505 -18.50 0.23 -19.29
N LEU A 506 -18.92 0.77 -18.15
CA LEU A 506 -19.90 0.11 -17.28
C LEU A 506 -21.28 0.07 -17.92
N GLN A 507 -21.70 1.17 -18.56
CA GLN A 507 -23.01 1.32 -19.18
C GLN A 507 -23.15 0.38 -20.39
N GLU A 508 -22.17 0.37 -21.29
CA GLU A 508 -22.12 -0.55 -22.44
C GLU A 508 -22.22 -2.00 -21.95
N PHE A 509 -21.38 -2.40 -21.00
CA PHE A 509 -21.40 -3.74 -20.44
C PHE A 509 -22.74 -4.08 -19.77
N PHE A 510 -23.33 -3.13 -19.04
CA PHE A 510 -24.58 -3.33 -18.33
C PHE A 510 -25.77 -3.46 -19.28
N GLU A 511 -25.86 -2.61 -20.31
CA GLU A 511 -26.89 -2.66 -21.34
C GLU A 511 -26.81 -3.98 -22.13
N ASP A 512 -25.61 -4.39 -22.53
CA ASP A 512 -25.38 -5.68 -23.20
C ASP A 512 -25.82 -6.86 -22.32
N THR A 513 -25.47 -6.81 -21.03
CA THR A 513 -25.86 -7.83 -20.06
C THR A 513 -27.38 -7.90 -19.89
N LEU A 514 -28.05 -6.75 -19.76
CA LEU A 514 -29.50 -6.69 -19.63
C LEU A 514 -30.20 -7.20 -20.90
N LYS A 515 -29.69 -6.86 -22.08
CA LYS A 515 -30.23 -7.35 -23.35
C LYS A 515 -30.15 -8.87 -23.45
N GLN A 516 -29.00 -9.45 -23.10
CA GLN A 516 -28.84 -10.90 -23.05
C GLN A 516 -29.80 -11.53 -22.03
N TYR A 517 -29.89 -10.96 -20.83
CA TYR A 517 -30.75 -11.47 -19.76
C TYR A 517 -32.25 -11.41 -20.11
N THR A 518 -32.73 -10.32 -20.68
CA THR A 518 -34.13 -10.18 -21.13
C THR A 518 -34.46 -11.21 -22.20
N ASN A 519 -33.59 -11.38 -23.20
CA ASN A 519 -33.76 -12.43 -24.22
C ASN A 519 -33.88 -13.82 -23.57
N TYR A 520 -33.10 -14.12 -22.54
CA TYR A 520 -33.19 -15.39 -21.82
C TYR A 520 -34.50 -15.56 -21.04
N GLN A 521 -34.99 -14.51 -20.37
CA GLN A 521 -36.28 -14.56 -19.67
C GLN A 521 -37.45 -14.76 -20.64
N GLU A 522 -37.43 -14.09 -21.80
CA GLU A 522 -38.43 -14.27 -22.85
C GLU A 522 -38.45 -15.71 -23.41
N ILE A 523 -37.27 -16.31 -23.63
CA ILE A 523 -37.14 -17.71 -24.05
C ILE A 523 -37.70 -18.64 -22.97
N LYS A 524 -37.38 -18.41 -21.69
CA LYS A 524 -37.86 -19.19 -20.55
C LYS A 524 -39.39 -19.12 -20.40
N ASP A 525 -39.97 -17.92 -20.52
CA ASP A 525 -41.42 -17.73 -20.45
C ASP A 525 -42.15 -18.39 -21.62
N THR A 526 -41.53 -18.38 -22.81
CA THR A 526 -42.04 -19.10 -23.98
C THR A 526 -42.02 -20.62 -23.77
N ILE A 527 -40.94 -21.17 -23.20
CA ILE A 527 -40.82 -22.60 -22.88
C ILE A 527 -41.84 -23.01 -21.81
N ARG A 528 -41.94 -22.25 -20.70
CA ARG A 528 -42.94 -22.49 -19.65
C ARG A 528 -44.37 -22.44 -20.18
N SER A 529 -44.68 -21.49 -21.05
CA SER A 529 -46.00 -21.36 -21.67
C SER A 529 -46.32 -22.57 -22.56
N ARG A 530 -45.32 -23.10 -23.29
CA ARG A 530 -45.46 -24.32 -24.10
C ARG A 530 -45.62 -25.57 -23.24
N GLU A 531 -44.84 -25.73 -22.17
CA GLU A 531 -44.97 -26.86 -21.23
C GLU A 531 -46.33 -26.86 -20.52
N ALA A 532 -46.81 -25.69 -20.08
CA ALA A 532 -48.14 -25.55 -19.48
C ALA A 532 -49.29 -25.83 -20.48
N ALA A 533 -49.12 -25.47 -21.76
CA ALA A 533 -50.05 -25.80 -22.83
C ALA A 533 -50.07 -27.32 -23.13
N THR A 534 -48.91 -27.96 -23.09
CA THR A 534 -48.74 -29.41 -23.34
C THR A 534 -49.32 -30.24 -22.19
N GLN A 535 -49.12 -29.81 -20.94
CA GLN A 535 -49.75 -30.43 -19.77
C GLN A 535 -51.27 -30.28 -19.79
N LYS A 536 -51.81 -29.09 -20.14
CA LYS A 536 -53.26 -28.88 -20.31
C LYS A 536 -53.86 -29.78 -21.38
N HIS A 537 -53.16 -29.99 -22.50
CA HIS A 537 -53.60 -30.90 -23.56
C HIS A 537 -53.64 -32.36 -23.07
N SER A 538 -52.64 -32.80 -22.30
CA SER A 538 -52.58 -34.15 -21.73
C SER A 538 -53.63 -34.42 -20.64
N THR A 539 -54.04 -33.40 -19.87
CA THR A 539 -55.12 -33.51 -18.88
C THR A 539 -56.50 -33.48 -19.51
N ASN A 540 -56.68 -32.78 -20.64
CA ASN A 540 -57.93 -32.79 -21.41
C ASN A 540 -58.13 -34.12 -22.17
N GLU A 541 -57.07 -34.75 -22.69
CA GLU A 541 -57.19 -36.07 -23.31
C GLU A 541 -57.51 -37.17 -22.29
N LYS A 542 -56.97 -37.10 -21.07
CA LYS A 542 -57.30 -38.05 -19.98
C LYS A 542 -58.67 -37.86 -19.34
N SER A 543 -59.39 -36.78 -19.64
CA SER A 543 -60.76 -36.53 -19.16
C SER A 543 -61.83 -36.83 -20.22
N LEU A 544 -61.41 -37.25 -21.43
CA LEU A 544 -62.26 -37.66 -22.55
C LEU A 544 -62.16 -39.16 -22.88
N THR A 545 -61.43 -39.94 -22.05
CA THR A 545 -61.42 -41.41 -22.01
C THR A 545 -61.92 -41.88 -20.66
#